data_AF-A0A5C6AJ77-F1
#
_entry.id   AF-A0A5C6AJ77-F1
#
_cell.length_a   1.000
_cell.length_b   1.000
_cell.length_c   1.000
_cell.angle_alpha   90.00
_cell.angle_beta   90.00
_cell.angle_gamma   90.00
#
_symmetry.space_group_name_H-M   'P 1'
#
loop_
_entity.id
_entity.type
_entity.pdbx_description
1 polymer ?
#
loop_
_entity_poly.entity_id
_entity_poly.type
_entity_poly.pdbx_seq_one_letter_code
_entity_poly.pdbx_strand_id
1 'polypeptide(L)' 'MSTISVNVPDPIMSAIVERARISGYDDVNEFVSHLIMRISERQTEVENLAIEGLQSGPSEPWNGKEIEAIRAELKSKHGN' A
#
# COMPACT_ATOMS: atom_id res chain seq x y z
N MET A 1 -22.42 11.08 9.63
CA MET A 1 -21.07 11.41 9.13
C MET A 1 -20.58 12.61 9.90
N SER A 2 -19.35 12.56 10.43
CA SER A 2 -18.72 13.71 11.06
C SER A 2 -18.02 14.53 9.96
N THR A 3 -18.17 15.85 9.98
CA THR A 3 -17.54 16.74 8.98
C THR A 3 -16.31 17.38 9.60
N ILE A 4 -15.18 17.35 8.88
CA ILE A 4 -13.95 18.05 9.26
C ILE A 4 -13.72 19.15 8.24
N SER A 5 -13.57 20.40 8.71
CA SER A 5 -13.19 21.52 7.86
C SER A 5 -11.67 21.64 7.82
N VAL A 6 -11.10 21.63 6.62
CA VAL A 6 -9.65 21.75 6.41
C VAL A 6 -9.41 22.86 5.40
N ASN A 7 -8.55 23.81 5.75
CA ASN A 7 -8.07 24.82 4.81
C ASN A 7 -6.81 24.32 4.12
N VAL A 8 -6.82 24.36 2.80
CA VAL A 8 -5.66 24.04 1.96
C VAL A 8 -5.43 25.18 0.96
N PRO A 9 -4.17 25.43 0.54
CA PRO A 9 -3.87 26.34 -0.55
C PRO A 9 -4.59 25.95 -1.86
N ASP A 10 -4.98 26.94 -2.67
CA ASP A 10 -5.68 26.72 -3.95
C ASP A 10 -4.98 25.71 -4.88
N PRO A 11 -3.64 25.74 -5.06
CA PRO A 11 -2.97 24.77 -5.92
C PRO A 11 -3.14 23.33 -5.44
N ILE A 12 -3.23 23.12 -4.12
CA ILE A 12 -3.46 21.80 -3.53
C ILE A 12 -4.90 21.38 -3.78
N MET A 13 -5.88 22.28 -3.58
CA MET A 13 -7.28 21.97 -3.87
C MET A 13 -7.49 21.60 -5.35
N SER A 14 -6.89 22.36 -6.28
CA SER A 14 -6.96 22.05 -7.71
C SER A 14 -6.35 20.68 -8.03
N ALA A 15 -5.22 20.33 -7.43
CA ALA A 15 -4.60 19.03 -7.61
C ALA A 15 -5.47 17.87 -7.05
N ILE A 16 -6.12 18.07 -5.90
CA ILE A 16 -7.04 17.08 -5.30
C ILE A 16 -8.25 16.87 -6.21
N VAL A 17 -8.86 17.95 -6.71
CA VAL A 17 -10.02 17.89 -7.63
C VAL A 17 -9.67 17.11 -8.89
N GLU A 18 -8.53 17.42 -9.53
CA GLU A 18 -8.13 16.71 -10.75
C GLU A 18 -7.84 15.23 -10.47
N ARG A 19 -7.24 14.91 -9.32
CA ARG A 19 -6.95 13.53 -8.94
C ARG A 19 -8.22 12.73 -8.65
N ALA A 20 -9.22 13.36 -8.01
CA ALA A 20 -10.53 12.76 -7.79
C ALA A 20 -11.19 12.40 -9.13
N ARG A 21 -11.20 13.34 -10.07
CA ARG A 21 -11.74 13.15 -11.44
C ARG A 21 -11.03 12.03 -12.20
N ILE A 22 -9.70 12.02 -12.22
CA ILE A 22 -8.91 10.95 -12.87
C ILE A 22 -9.19 9.59 -12.23
N SER A 23 -9.43 9.57 -10.92
CA SER A 23 -9.72 8.35 -10.17
C SER A 23 -11.20 7.91 -10.26
N GLY A 24 -12.04 8.64 -11.02
CA GLY A 24 -13.44 8.32 -11.25
C GLY A 24 -14.40 8.76 -10.14
N TYR A 25 -14.00 9.69 -9.29
CA TYR A 25 -14.85 10.24 -8.23
C TYR A 25 -15.50 11.55 -8.67
N ASP A 26 -16.79 11.67 -8.38
CA ASP A 26 -17.57 12.89 -8.63
C ASP A 26 -17.51 13.88 -7.44
N ASP A 27 -17.17 13.39 -6.25
CA ASP A 27 -17.02 14.18 -5.03
C ASP A 27 -15.62 14.09 -4.43
N VAL A 28 -15.07 15.26 -4.07
CA VAL A 28 -13.76 15.36 -3.45
C VAL A 28 -13.76 14.79 -2.04
N ASN A 29 -14.85 14.95 -1.27
CA ASN A 29 -14.90 14.42 0.09
C ASN A 29 -14.91 12.89 0.10
N GLU A 30 -15.65 12.27 -0.82
CA GLU A 30 -15.62 10.82 -1.03
C GLU A 30 -14.21 10.34 -1.40
N PHE A 31 -13.57 10.99 -2.38
CA PHE A 31 -12.20 10.67 -2.79
C PHE A 31 -11.21 10.74 -1.62
N VAL A 32 -11.24 11.83 -0.85
CA VAL A 32 -10.33 12.03 0.29
C VAL A 32 -10.62 11.02 1.40
N SER A 33 -11.88 10.71 1.68
CA SER A 33 -12.26 9.71 2.69
C SER A 33 -11.72 8.33 2.33
N HIS A 34 -11.91 7.90 1.09
CA HIS A 34 -11.36 6.63 0.61
C HIS A 34 -9.82 6.64 0.59
N LEU A 35 -9.20 7.77 0.24
CA LEU A 35 -7.75 7.90 0.28
C LEU A 35 -7.21 7.71 1.71
N ILE A 36 -7.82 8.35 2.70
CA ILE A 36 -7.43 8.22 4.11
C ILE A 36 -7.60 6.78 4.58
N MET A 37 -8.73 6.15 4.25
CA MET A 37 -8.99 4.75 4.61
C MET A 37 -7.92 3.83 4.04
N ARG A 38 -7.59 3.95 2.74
CA ARG A 38 -6.54 3.15 2.09
C ARG A 38 -5.16 3.38 2.69
N ILE A 39 -4.84 4.62 3.08
CA ILE A 39 -3.57 4.92 3.75
C ILE A 39 -3.50 4.21 5.10
N SER A 40 -4.59 4.23 5.86
CA SER A 40 -4.69 3.53 7.14
C SER A 40 -4.57 2.02 6.96
N GLU A 41 -5.31 1.44 6.02
CA GLU A 41 -5.27 0.00 5.71
C GLU A 41 -3.86 -0.44 5.33
N ARG A 42 -3.19 0.30 4.44
CA ARG A 42 -1.82 0.00 4.02
C ARG A 42 -0.83 0.09 5.18
N GLN A 43 -1.01 1.05 6.08
CA GLN A 43 -0.16 1.16 7.27
C GLN A 43 -0.33 -0.07 8.17
N THR A 44 -1.58 -0.48 8.41
CA THR A 44 -1.90 -1.69 9.19
C THR A 44 -1.35 -2.96 8.53
N GLU A 45 -1.45 -3.08 7.20
CA GLU A 45 -0.90 -4.23 6.46
C GLU A 45 0.62 -4.33 6.61
N VAL A 46 1.34 -3.22 6.46
CA VAL A 46 2.80 -3.17 6.63
C VAL A 46 3.20 -3.53 8.06
N GLU A 47 2.47 -3.03 9.06
CA GLU A 47 2.71 -3.37 10.46
C GLU A 47 2.50 -4.86 10.74
N ASN A 48 1.42 -5.44 10.20
CA ASN A 48 1.15 -6.86 10.34
C ASN A 48 2.26 -7.74 9.72
N LEU A 49 2.71 -7.40 8.51
CA LEU A 49 3.81 -8.10 7.84
C LEU A 49 5.13 -7.97 8.62
N ALA A 50 5.39 -6.80 9.21
CA ALA A 50 6.57 -6.60 10.05
C ALA A 50 6.52 -7.46 11.32
N ILE A 51 5.35 -7.55 11.97
CA ILE A 51 5.15 -8.42 13.13
C ILE A 51 5.33 -9.88 12.76
N GLU A 52 4.76 -10.33 11.64
CA GLU A 52 4.93 -11.70 11.12
C GLU A 52 6.42 -12.01 10.90
N GLY A 53 7.16 -11.09 10.27
CA GLY A 53 8.59 -11.23 10.05
C GLY A 53 9.42 -11.25 11.34
N LEU A 54 9.01 -10.52 12.38
CA LEU A 54 9.65 -10.59 13.69
C LEU A 54 9.37 -11.93 14.40
N GLN A 55 8.18 -12.49 14.18
CA GLN A 55 7.75 -13.77 14.76
C GLN A 55 8.32 -14.99 14.02
N SER A 56 8.74 -14.83 12.76
CA SER A 56 9.32 -15.93 11.96
C SER A 56 10.74 -16.34 12.40
N GLY A 57 11.33 -15.58 13.32
CA GLY A 57 12.65 -15.85 13.89
C GLY A 57 13.76 -14.99 13.28
N PRO A 58 15.02 -15.22 13.68
CA PRO A 58 16.15 -14.43 13.19
C PRO A 58 16.36 -14.61 11.69
N SER A 59 16.59 -13.52 10.97
CA SER A 59 16.93 -13.56 9.56
C SER A 59 18.34 -14.12 9.35
N GLU A 60 18.49 -15.04 8.40
CA GLU A 60 19.79 -15.55 7.95
C GLU A 60 20.22 -14.87 6.64
N PRO A 61 21.52 -14.61 6.42
CA PRO A 61 22.00 -14.04 5.16
C PRO A 61 21.75 -15.00 4.00
N TRP A 62 21.14 -14.51 2.93
CA TRP A 62 20.97 -15.32 1.72
C TRP A 62 22.29 -15.44 0.97
N ASN A 63 22.61 -16.65 0.53
CA ASN A 63 23.69 -16.89 -0.42
C ASN A 63 23.16 -17.13 -1.84
N GLY A 64 24.03 -16.92 -2.84
CA GLY A 64 23.62 -17.04 -4.25
C GLY A 64 23.11 -18.44 -4.63
N LYS A 65 23.54 -19.50 -3.95
CA LYS A 65 23.07 -20.87 -4.22
C LYS A 65 21.63 -21.08 -3.73
N GLU A 66 21.30 -20.54 -2.56
CA GLU A 66 19.94 -20.58 -2.01
C GLU A 66 18.95 -19.86 -2.92
N ILE A 67 19.33 -18.69 -3.45
CA ILE A 67 18.49 -17.92 -4.37
C ILE A 67 18.21 -18.71 -5.65
N GLU A 68 19.22 -19.36 -6.24
CA GLU A 68 19.01 -20.17 -7.44
C GLU A 68 18.18 -21.43 -7.15
N ALA A 69 18.31 -22.03 -5.96
CA ALA A 69 17.48 -23.15 -5.54
C ALA A 69 16.00 -22.74 -5.40
N ILE A 70 15.73 -21.61 -4.75
CA ILE A 70 14.38 -21.05 -4.61
C ILE A 70 13.78 -20.75 -6.00
N ARG A 71 14.56 -20.16 -6.90
CA ARG A 71 14.10 -19.86 -8.27
C ARG A 71 13.74 -21.12 -9.05
N ALA A 72 14.57 -22.17 -8.95
CA ALA A 72 14.32 -23.46 -9.60
C ALA A 72 13.03 -24.12 -9.06
N GLU A 73 12.82 -24.08 -7.74
CA GLU A 73 11.62 -24.59 -7.09
C GLU A 73 10.36 -23.85 -7.57
N LEU A 74 10.38 -22.51 -7.55
CA LEU A 74 9.24 -21.70 -8.00
C LEU A 74 8.90 -21.96 -9.47
N LYS A 75 9.92 -22.09 -10.33
CA LYS A 75 9.74 -22.41 -11.75
C LYS A 75 9.14 -23.80 -11.95
N SER A 76 9.55 -24.78 -11.16
CA SER A 76 8.95 -26.12 -11.21
C SER A 76 7.50 -26.14 -10.73
N LYS A 77 7.13 -25.27 -9.77
CA LYS A 77 5.82 -25.27 -9.13
C LYS A 77 4.78 -24.42 -9.86
N HIS A 78 5.20 -23.36 -10.55
CA HIS A 78 4.29 -22.39 -11.20
C HIS A 78 4.58 -22.15 -12.68
N GLY A 79 5.65 -22.72 -13.23
CA GLY A 79 6.00 -22.59 -14.64
C GLY A 79 5.22 -23.56 -15.52
N ASN A 80 3.98 -23.21 -15.85
CA ASN A 80 3.35 -23.60 -17.12
C ASN A 80 3.49 -22.44 -18.10
#